data_AF-A0A656Q9F7-F1
#
_entry.id   AF-A0A656Q9F7-F1
#
_cell.length_a   1.000
_cell.length_b   1.000
_cell.length_c   1.000
_cell.angle_alpha   90.00
_cell.angle_beta   90.00
_cell.angle_gamma   90.00
#
_symmetry.space_group_name_H-M   'P 1'
#
loop_
_entity.id
_entity.type
_entity.pdbx_description
1 polymer ?
#
loop_
_entity_poly.entity_id
_entity_poly.type
_entity_poly.pdbx_seq_one_letter_code
_entity_poly.pdbx_strand_id
1 'polypeptide(L)'
;MIVTFPSQPPVYQGDVPSLTFAAFADGEPIECTISAEALEDHFGAASWREEDLQQAFESHRSSIEGAAEHVLSRVGGTSVMLRSGFFRFREARAQTASSRA
;
A
#
# COMPACT_ATOMS: atom_id res chain seq x y z
N MET A 1 -11.91 -11.29 9.17
CA MET A 1 -11.88 -9.87 8.80
C MET A 1 -11.96 -9.78 7.30
N ILE A 2 -13.01 -9.16 6.79
CA ILE A 2 -13.23 -8.90 5.38
C ILE A 2 -12.74 -7.49 5.11
N VAL A 3 -11.81 -7.32 4.17
CA VAL A 3 -11.32 -6.00 3.76
C VAL A 3 -11.83 -5.69 2.36
N THR A 4 -12.39 -4.51 2.17
CA THR A 4 -12.80 -4.02 0.84
C THR A 4 -12.23 -2.64 0.59
N PHE A 5 -11.83 -2.36 -0.65
CA PHE A 5 -11.30 -1.07 -1.06
C PHE A 5 -12.26 -0.41 -2.04
N PRO A 6 -12.73 0.83 -1.78
CA PRO A 6 -13.48 1.58 -2.77
C PRO A 6 -12.55 2.05 -3.89
N SER A 7 -13.06 2.14 -5.13
CA SER A 7 -12.35 2.75 -6.26
C SER A 7 -12.31 4.28 -6.18
N GLN A 8 -11.88 4.80 -5.03
CA GLN A 8 -11.63 6.22 -4.80
C GLN A 8 -10.15 6.53 -5.06
N PRO A 9 -9.83 7.68 -5.69
CA PRO A 9 -8.45 8.07 -5.89
C PRO A 9 -7.74 8.29 -4.55
N PRO A 10 -6.44 7.95 -4.44
CA PRO A 10 -5.67 8.25 -3.26
C PRO A 10 -5.42 9.77 -3.11
N VAL A 11 -5.26 10.23 -1.87
CA VAL A 11 -5.04 11.65 -1.55
C VAL A 11 -3.59 11.87 -1.15
N TYR A 12 -2.92 12.84 -1.78
CA TYR A 12 -1.55 13.22 -1.43
C TYR A 12 -1.48 14.00 -0.12
N GLN A 13 -0.59 13.58 0.76
CA GLN A 13 -0.32 14.23 2.04
C GLN A 13 0.88 15.17 1.87
N GLY A 14 0.68 16.47 2.10
CA GLY A 14 1.68 17.51 1.85
C GLY A 14 2.73 17.69 2.95
N ASP A 15 2.48 17.17 4.15
CA ASP A 15 3.38 17.22 5.31
C ASP A 15 4.40 16.08 5.30
N VAL A 16 3.97 14.89 4.87
CA VAL A 16 4.80 13.71 4.67
C VAL A 16 4.54 13.15 3.27
N PRO A 17 5.55 13.07 2.38
CA PRO A 17 5.35 12.61 1.01
C PRO A 17 4.80 11.17 0.99
N SER A 18 3.49 11.06 0.82
CA SER A 18 2.73 9.82 0.93
C SER A 18 1.33 10.00 0.33
N LEU A 19 0.69 8.86 0.05
CA LEU A 19 -0.69 8.78 -0.40
C LEU A 19 -1.54 8.09 0.66
N THR A 20 -2.70 8.66 0.99
CA THR A 20 -3.74 7.98 1.76
C THR A 20 -4.81 7.42 0.85
N PHE A 21 -5.35 6.25 1.18
CA PHE A 21 -6.42 5.61 0.44
C PHE A 21 -7.37 4.90 1.40
N ALA A 22 -8.64 4.88 1.03
CA ALA A 22 -9.69 4.32 1.87
C ALA A 22 -9.69 2.78 1.80
N ALA A 23 -10.03 2.17 2.93
CA ALA A 23 -10.35 0.76 3.07
C ALA A 23 -11.54 0.62 4.02
N PHE A 24 -12.22 -0.51 3.96
CA PHE A 24 -13.21 -0.90 4.97
C PHE A 24 -12.80 -2.26 5.53
N ALA A 25 -12.67 -2.39 6.85
CA ALA A 25 -12.51 -3.70 7.51
C ALA A 25 -13.78 -4.03 8.28
N ASP A 26 -14.41 -5.15 7.94
CA ASP A 26 -15.68 -5.59 8.53
C ASP A 26 -16.77 -4.49 8.48
N GLY A 27 -16.71 -3.61 7.46
CA GLY A 27 -17.63 -2.49 7.25
C GLY A 27 -17.22 -1.17 7.91
N GLU A 28 -16.17 -1.15 8.75
CA GLU A 28 -15.66 0.08 9.36
C GLU A 28 -14.64 0.78 8.45
N PRO A 29 -14.80 2.10 8.21
CA PRO A 29 -13.88 2.86 7.37
C PRO A 29 -12.51 3.02 8.06
N ILE A 30 -11.45 2.73 7.32
CA ILE A 30 -10.06 2.84 7.75
C ILE A 30 -9.26 3.55 6.67
N GLU A 31 -8.38 4.44 7.09
CA GLU A 31 -7.40 5.05 6.18
C GLU A 31 -6.10 4.24 6.19
N CYS A 32 -5.64 3.89 4.98
CA CYS A 32 -4.33 3.30 4.76
C CYS A 32 -3.41 4.34 4.13
N THR A 33 -2.13 4.28 4.44
CA THR A 33 -1.12 5.18 3.89
C THR A 33 -0.03 4.39 3.20
N ILE A 34 0.47 4.88 2.06
CA ILE A 34 1.69 4.37 1.42
C ILE A 34 2.68 5.52 1.20
N SER A 35 3.95 5.33 1.59
CA SER A 35 4.97 6.37 1.46
C SER A 35 5.45 6.55 0.02
N ALA A 36 5.87 7.76 -0.35
CA ALA A 36 6.49 8.04 -1.65
C ALA A 36 7.71 7.13 -1.92
N GLU A 37 8.57 6.89 -0.93
CA GLU A 37 9.69 5.95 -1.02
C GLU A 37 9.24 4.54 -1.46
N ALA A 38 8.07 4.08 -1.02
CA ALA A 38 7.58 2.75 -1.38
C ALA A 38 7.05 2.73 -2.83
N LEU A 39 6.37 3.81 -3.23
CA LEU A 39 5.87 4.01 -4.59
C LEU A 39 7.01 4.11 -5.60
N GLU A 40 8.11 4.79 -5.24
CA GLU A 40 9.31 4.87 -6.05
C GLU A 40 10.03 3.52 -6.13
N ASP A 41 10.41 2.94 -4.99
CA ASP A 41 11.24 1.72 -4.93
C ASP A 41 10.56 0.49 -5.56
N HIS A 42 9.25 0.35 -5.40
CA HIS A 42 8.53 -0.90 -5.71
C HIS A 42 7.44 -0.76 -6.78
N PHE A 43 6.95 0.44 -7.05
CA PHE A 43 5.82 0.67 -7.96
C PHE A 43 6.15 1.64 -9.10
N GLY A 44 7.41 2.06 -9.22
CA GLY A 44 7.92 2.80 -10.36
C GLY A 44 7.45 4.25 -10.44
N ALA A 45 7.15 4.91 -9.32
CA ALA A 45 6.90 6.34 -9.33
C ALA A 45 8.13 7.10 -9.87
N ALA A 46 7.91 7.95 -10.87
CA ALA A 46 9.00 8.68 -11.54
C ALA A 46 9.58 9.81 -10.68
N SER A 47 8.79 10.35 -9.76
CA SER A 47 9.23 11.30 -8.74
C SER A 47 8.26 11.31 -7.55
N TRP A 48 8.56 12.11 -6.52
CA TRP A 48 7.68 12.28 -5.35
C TRP A 48 6.61 13.37 -5.56
N ARG A 49 6.38 13.80 -6.81
CA ARG A 49 5.27 14.68 -7.15
C ARG A 49 3.95 13.92 -7.07
N GLU A 50 2.90 14.61 -6.65
CA GLU A 50 1.56 14.05 -6.48
C GLU A 50 1.09 13.25 -7.70
N GLU A 51 1.22 13.80 -8.91
CA GLU A 51 0.80 13.14 -10.15
C GLU A 51 1.54 11.81 -10.39
N ASP A 52 2.86 11.78 -10.22
CA ASP A 52 3.68 10.58 -10.42
C ASP A 52 3.35 9.50 -9.38
N LEU A 53 3.09 9.91 -8.13
CA LEU A 53 2.71 9.00 -7.05
C LEU A 53 1.31 8.42 -7.28
N GLN A 54 0.33 9.26 -7.65
CA GLN A 54 -1.04 8.82 -7.95
C GLN A 54 -1.04 7.87 -9.15
N GLN A 55 -0.27 8.18 -10.20
CA GLN A 55 -0.15 7.31 -11.37
C GLN A 55 0.46 5.95 -11.02
N ALA A 56 1.53 5.93 -10.20
CA ALA A 56 2.15 4.68 -9.73
C ALA A 56 1.17 3.86 -8.89
N PHE A 57 0.39 4.51 -8.02
CA PHE A 57 -0.64 3.87 -7.22
C PHE A 57 -1.71 3.25 -8.10
N GLU A 58 -2.31 4.00 -9.03
CA GLU A 58 -3.40 3.48 -9.88
C GLU A 58 -2.93 2.33 -10.78
N SER A 59 -1.71 2.43 -11.32
CA SER A 59 -1.12 1.37 -12.16
C SER A 59 -0.89 0.05 -11.39
N HIS A 60 -0.75 0.12 -10.06
CA HIS A 60 -0.44 -1.02 -9.21
C HIS A 60 -1.45 -1.21 -8.07
N ARG A 61 -2.66 -0.64 -8.21
CA ARG A 61 -3.67 -0.55 -7.16
C ARG A 61 -3.94 -1.90 -6.49
N SER A 62 -4.18 -2.94 -7.27
CA SER A 62 -4.46 -4.28 -6.75
C SER A 62 -3.32 -4.86 -5.90
N SER A 63 -2.06 -4.58 -6.26
CA SER A 63 -0.90 -5.04 -5.49
C SER A 63 -0.74 -4.29 -4.17
N ILE A 64 -1.03 -2.99 -4.16
CA ILE A 64 -0.98 -2.13 -2.98
C ILE A 64 -2.15 -2.46 -2.03
N GLU A 65 -3.36 -2.60 -2.56
CA GLU A 65 -4.56 -3.00 -1.80
C GLU A 65 -4.37 -4.38 -1.16
N GLY A 66 -3.89 -5.37 -1.92
CA GLY A 66 -3.57 -6.70 -1.36
C GLY A 66 -2.46 -6.67 -0.30
N ALA A 67 -1.52 -5.71 -0.40
CA ALA A 67 -0.53 -5.47 0.64
C ALA A 67 -1.18 -4.92 1.91
N ALA A 68 -2.06 -3.93 1.78
CA ALA A 68 -2.79 -3.33 2.90
C ALA A 68 -3.70 -4.36 3.58
N GLU A 69 -4.47 -5.13 2.82
CA GLU A 69 -5.34 -6.21 3.34
C GLU A 69 -4.54 -7.22 4.18
N HIS A 70 -3.35 -7.60 3.70
CA HIS A 70 -2.48 -8.52 4.44
C HIS A 70 -2.02 -7.95 5.79
N VAL A 71 -1.75 -6.65 5.87
CA VAL A 71 -1.37 -6.00 7.14
C VAL A 71 -2.59 -5.85 8.03
N LEU A 72 -3.67 -5.27 7.49
CA LEU A 72 -4.92 -5.01 8.20
C LEU A 72 -5.43 -6.28 8.89
N SER A 73 -5.46 -7.41 8.18
CA SER A 73 -5.90 -8.71 8.73
C SER A 73 -5.05 -9.24 9.88
N ARG A 74 -3.79 -8.80 10.00
CA ARG A 74 -2.89 -9.16 11.11
C ARG A 74 -2.98 -8.20 12.29
N VAL A 75 -3.22 -6.91 12.04
CA VAL A 75 -3.26 -5.86 13.07
C VAL A 75 -4.68 -5.58 13.58
N GLY A 76 -5.69 -6.27 13.05
CA GLY A 76 -7.07 -6.15 13.49
C GLY A 76 -7.75 -4.85 13.03
N GLY A 77 -7.50 -4.41 11.80
CA GLY A 77 -8.22 -3.26 11.22
C GLY A 77 -7.80 -1.88 11.73
N THR A 78 -6.62 -1.73 12.33
CA THR A 78 -6.07 -0.40 12.62
C THR A 78 -5.43 0.21 11.36
N SER A 79 -5.44 1.53 11.22
CA SER A 79 -4.75 2.25 10.14
C SER A 79 -3.31 1.74 9.95
N VAL A 80 -2.92 1.54 8.69
CA VAL A 80 -1.62 0.97 8.31
C VAL A 80 -0.82 1.94 7.47
N MET A 81 0.49 1.97 7.69
CA MET A 81 1.44 2.67 6.84
C MET A 81 2.35 1.67 6.12
N LEU A 82 2.22 1.60 4.80
CA LEU A 82 3.06 0.78 3.91
C LEU A 82 4.32 1.57 3.55
N ARG A 83 5.47 1.07 4.01
CA ARG A 83 6.80 1.63 3.74
C ARG A 83 7.62 0.68 2.87
N SER A 84 8.66 1.19 2.21
CA SER A 84 9.59 0.37 1.39
C SER A 84 10.10 -0.86 2.15
N GLY A 85 10.49 -0.70 3.42
CA GLY A 85 10.94 -1.82 4.27
C GLY A 85 9.93 -2.98 4.40
N PHE A 86 8.62 -2.70 4.37
CA PHE A 86 7.58 -3.73 4.39
C PHE A 86 7.57 -4.56 3.10
N PHE A 87 7.71 -3.91 1.95
CA PHE A 87 7.73 -4.57 0.65
C PHE A 87 8.99 -5.42 0.47
N ARG A 88 10.17 -4.88 0.84
CA ARG A 88 11.43 -5.63 0.83
C ARG A 88 11.33 -6.93 1.65
N PHE A 89 10.71 -6.88 2.84
CA PHE A 89 10.50 -8.08 3.65
C PHE A 89 9.57 -9.09 2.99
N ARG A 90 8.46 -8.64 2.38
CA ARG A 90 7.54 -9.51 1.64
C ARG A 90 8.21 -10.19 0.45
N GLU A 91 8.98 -9.43 -0.33
CA GLU A 91 9.74 -9.94 -1.47
C GLU A 91 10.76 -10.99 -1.05
N ALA A 92 11.55 -10.74 0.01
CA ALA A 92 12.51 -11.70 0.54
C ALA A 92 11.85 -13.03 0.98
N ARG A 93 10.66 -12.95 1.59
CA ARG A 93 9.88 -14.15 1.95
C ARG A 93 9.35 -14.90 0.73
N ALA A 94 8.90 -14.19 -0.31
CA ALA A 94 8.46 -14.81 -1.56
C ALA A 94 9.62 -15.55 -2.25
N GLN A 95 10.81 -14.95 -2.31
CA GLN A 95 12.01 -15.56 -2.88
C GLN A 95 12.46 -16.82 -2.11
N THR A 96 12.35 -16.81 -0.78
CA THR A 96 12.68 -17.98 0.06
C THR A 96 11.68 -19.13 -0.12
N ALA A 97 10.41 -18.82 -0.37
CA ALA A 97 9.38 -19.83 -0.64
C ALA A 97 9.57 -20.46 -2.03
N SER A 98 9.97 -19.65 -3.02
CA SER A 98 10.20 -20.12 -4.39
C SER A 98 11.49 -20.93 -4.55
N SER A 99 12.51 -20.73 -3.71
CA SER A 99 13.76 -21.53 -3.75
C SER A 99 13.65 -22.90 -3.06
N ARG A 100 12.53 -23.17 -2.38
CA ARG A 100 12.24 -24.45 -1.71
C ARG A 100 11.30 -25.37 -2.51
N ALA A 101 10.90 -24.96 -3.72
CA ALA A 101 10.06 -25.75 -4.63
C ALA A 101 10.90 -26.55 -5.62
#